data_AF-A0A1S9ZMG0-F1
#
_entry.id   AF-A0A1S9ZMG0-F1
#
_cell.length_a   1.000
_cell.length_b   1.000
_cell.length_c   1.000
_cell.angle_alpha   90.00
_cell.angle_beta   90.00
_cell.angle_gamma   90.00
#
_symmetry.space_group_name_H-M   'P 1'
#
loop_
_entity.id
_entity.type
_entity.pdbx_description
1 polymer ?
#
loop_
_entity_poly.entity_id
_entity_poly.type
_entity_poly.pdbx_seq_one_letter_code
_entity_poly.pdbx_strand_id
1 'polypeptide(L)'
;MKNLNQCFLFILIISTLAACNTPTPTKPQAAPIKKPSVVITQAKTSEHTHEHDESVSDVGLQTHFETWLQTHRTAEQEVASYQAYLRSRFGDHVPPMSQLLTTARSWQACGHEPYQVPPAHLWDKIVPTLLLYQDLKSRGILPDNTQIRSVYRNPELNHCAGGAPMSKHLTNGAIDIWVPDFEIQSQALYDLQNRLCQYWLDHGENRNFGLGLYATGAIHLDTQGFRKWGAQFSEANSVCRYVLPKSTL
;
A
#
# COMPACT_ATOMS: atom_id res chain seq x y z
N MET A 1 -57.12 64.55 60.87
CA MET A 1 -56.77 63.23 60.30
C MET A 1 -57.92 62.81 59.38
N LYS A 2 -57.82 63.08 58.08
CA LYS A 2 -58.90 62.81 57.10
C LYS A 2 -58.32 62.05 55.91
N ASN A 3 -59.03 60.98 55.57
CA ASN A 3 -58.86 60.10 54.42
C ASN A 3 -58.65 60.85 53.10
N LEU A 4 -57.90 60.26 52.18
CA LEU A 4 -58.35 60.22 50.79
C LEU A 4 -57.84 58.97 50.07
N ASN A 5 -58.82 58.14 49.67
CA ASN A 5 -58.71 57.10 48.67
C ASN A 5 -58.16 57.69 47.37
N GLN A 6 -57.16 57.04 46.77
CA GLN A 6 -57.00 57.09 45.32
C GLN A 6 -56.44 55.76 44.81
N CYS A 7 -57.32 55.00 44.17
CA CYS A 7 -56.99 53.84 43.36
C CYS A 7 -56.02 54.27 42.25
N PHE A 8 -54.80 53.75 42.27
CA PHE A 8 -53.94 53.76 41.10
C PHE A 8 -54.00 52.39 40.42
N LEU A 9 -54.55 52.41 39.22
CA LEU A 9 -54.67 51.33 38.27
C LEU A 9 -53.27 50.88 37.84
N PHE A 10 -52.86 49.67 38.20
CA PHE A 10 -51.61 49.05 37.73
C PHE A 10 -51.79 48.63 36.26
N ILE A 11 -51.25 49.41 35.32
CA ILE A 11 -51.10 48.99 33.93
C ILE A 11 -49.81 48.15 33.86
N LEU A 12 -49.98 46.83 33.77
CA LEU A 12 -48.90 45.88 33.53
C LEU A 12 -48.47 46.00 32.06
N ILE A 13 -47.33 46.66 31.81
CA ILE A 13 -46.71 46.67 30.48
C ILE A 13 -46.04 45.30 30.28
N ILE A 14 -46.71 44.41 29.55
CA ILE A 14 -46.15 43.13 29.10
C ILE A 14 -45.21 43.42 27.94
N SER A 15 -43.92 43.52 28.24
CA SER A 15 -42.85 43.56 27.24
C SER A 15 -42.75 42.19 26.56
N THR A 16 -43.41 42.03 25.41
CA THR A 16 -43.20 40.87 24.55
C THR A 16 -41.82 40.97 23.91
N LEU A 17 -40.85 40.23 24.45
CA LEU A 17 -39.60 39.93 23.76
C LEU A 17 -39.94 39.10 22.52
N ALA A 18 -40.02 39.75 21.36
CA ALA A 18 -40.02 39.09 20.08
C ALA A 18 -38.62 38.49 19.85
N ALA A 19 -38.47 37.20 20.15
CA ALA A 19 -37.31 36.44 19.73
C ALA A 19 -37.36 36.28 18.21
N CYS A 20 -36.49 37.02 17.50
CA CYS A 20 -36.20 36.74 16.10
C CYS A 20 -35.48 35.39 16.01
N ASN A 21 -36.22 34.32 15.72
CA ASN A 21 -35.64 33.05 15.30
C ASN A 21 -35.04 33.23 13.91
N THR A 22 -33.74 33.50 13.83
CA THR A 22 -32.99 33.34 12.58
C THR A 22 -32.96 31.85 12.22
N PRO A 23 -33.36 31.44 11.01
CA PRO A 23 -33.17 30.06 10.58
C PRO A 23 -31.67 29.79 10.53
N THR A 24 -31.22 28.82 11.33
CA THR A 24 -29.88 28.25 11.21
C THR A 24 -29.72 27.75 9.77
N PRO A 25 -28.64 28.11 9.05
CA PRO A 25 -28.42 27.57 7.72
C PRO A 25 -28.17 26.06 7.88
N THR A 26 -29.14 25.26 7.42
CA THR A 26 -29.00 23.82 7.34
C THR A 26 -27.85 23.54 6.39
N LYS A 27 -26.69 23.16 6.94
CA LYS A 27 -25.56 22.65 6.17
C LYS A 27 -26.13 21.56 5.25
N PRO A 28 -25.88 21.57 3.93
CA PRO A 28 -26.33 20.50 3.07
C PRO A 28 -25.81 19.19 3.64
N GLN A 29 -26.71 18.35 4.11
CA GLN A 29 -26.36 17.02 4.57
C GLN A 29 -25.87 16.29 3.32
N ALA A 30 -24.56 16.08 3.23
CA ALA A 30 -23.96 15.37 2.13
C ALA A 30 -24.70 14.04 1.98
N ALA A 31 -25.30 13.81 0.81
CA ALA A 31 -25.91 12.54 0.49
C ALA A 31 -24.88 11.43 0.77
N PRO A 32 -25.29 10.28 1.34
CA PRO A 32 -24.38 9.17 1.52
C PRO A 32 -23.74 8.85 0.16
N ILE A 33 -22.41 8.95 0.10
CA ILE A 33 -21.64 8.62 -1.10
C ILE A 33 -22.04 7.19 -1.47
N LYS A 34 -22.71 7.03 -2.62
CA LYS A 34 -22.99 5.72 -3.19
C LYS A 34 -21.65 5.03 -3.37
N LYS A 35 -21.36 4.03 -2.54
CA LYS A 35 -20.18 3.17 -2.71
C LYS A 35 -20.21 2.66 -4.15
N PRO A 36 -19.20 2.94 -4.99
CA PRO A 36 -19.20 2.44 -6.35
C PRO A 36 -19.26 0.91 -6.30
N SER A 37 -20.28 0.34 -6.94
CA SER A 37 -20.40 -1.09 -7.14
C SER A 37 -19.38 -1.48 -8.21
N VAL A 38 -18.22 -1.95 -7.76
CA VAL A 38 -17.12 -2.37 -8.62
C VAL A 38 -17.50 -3.68 -9.30
N VAL A 39 -17.66 -3.65 -10.63
CA VAL A 39 -17.70 -4.84 -11.47
C VAL A 39 -16.43 -4.84 -12.29
N ILE A 40 -15.43 -5.60 -11.84
CA ILE A 40 -14.21 -5.85 -12.61
C ILE A 40 -14.49 -7.07 -13.49
N THR A 41 -14.44 -6.86 -14.80
CA THR A 41 -14.59 -7.93 -15.79
C THR A 41 -13.29 -8.71 -15.89
N GLN A 42 -13.34 -10.04 -15.79
CA GLN A 42 -12.22 -10.90 -16.16
C GLN A 42 -11.85 -10.62 -17.62
N ALA A 43 -10.68 -10.03 -17.86
CA ALA A 43 -10.13 -9.95 -19.19
C ALA A 43 -9.52 -11.31 -19.55
N LYS A 44 -9.99 -11.94 -20.62
CA LYS A 44 -9.26 -13.03 -21.29
C LYS A 44 -7.98 -12.45 -21.86
N THR A 45 -6.84 -12.78 -21.28
CA THR A 45 -5.52 -12.53 -21.88
C THR A 45 -4.90 -13.86 -22.31
N SER A 46 -4.33 -13.84 -23.51
CA SER A 46 -3.68 -14.97 -24.18
C SER A 46 -2.56 -15.58 -23.34
N GLU A 47 -2.43 -16.90 -23.44
CA GLU A 47 -1.31 -17.69 -22.93
C GLU A 47 0.02 -17.13 -23.45
N HIS A 48 0.70 -16.35 -22.61
CA HIS A 48 2.13 -16.14 -22.74
C HIS A 48 2.79 -17.04 -21.70
N THR A 49 3.55 -18.02 -22.20
CA THR A 49 4.46 -18.86 -21.44
C THR A 49 5.57 -17.97 -20.87
N HIS A 50 5.30 -17.37 -19.72
CA HIS A 50 6.37 -16.85 -18.88
C HIS A 50 6.90 -18.04 -18.10
N GLU A 51 8.19 -18.31 -18.32
CA GLU A 51 8.96 -19.35 -17.63
C GLU A 51 8.53 -19.42 -16.17
N HIS A 52 7.92 -20.55 -15.84
CA HIS A 52 7.93 -21.08 -14.49
C HIS A 52 9.41 -21.18 -14.09
N ASP A 53 9.92 -20.17 -13.42
CA ASP A 53 11.10 -20.33 -12.57
C ASP A 53 10.63 -21.11 -11.33
N GLU A 54 10.40 -22.40 -11.60
CA GLU A 54 9.86 -23.42 -10.71
C GLU A 54 10.94 -24.08 -9.86
N SER A 55 12.09 -23.44 -9.70
CA SER A 55 12.86 -23.70 -8.48
C SER A 55 12.24 -22.81 -7.41
N VAL A 56 11.56 -23.43 -6.44
CA VAL A 56 11.18 -22.75 -5.20
C VAL A 56 12.49 -22.27 -4.58
N SER A 57 12.88 -21.05 -4.92
CA SER A 57 14.09 -20.49 -4.37
C SER A 57 13.87 -20.34 -2.88
N ASP A 58 14.70 -21.05 -2.10
CA ASP A 58 14.76 -20.93 -0.64
C ASP A 58 15.15 -19.51 -0.20
N VAL A 59 15.52 -18.64 -1.15
CA VAL A 59 15.75 -17.21 -0.93
C VAL A 59 14.51 -16.54 -0.31
N GLY A 60 14.68 -15.92 0.85
CA GLY A 60 13.58 -15.41 1.66
C GLY A 60 13.31 -16.24 2.91
N LEU A 61 13.66 -17.54 2.88
CA LEU A 61 13.60 -18.40 4.05
C LEU A 61 14.73 -18.06 5.01
N GLN A 62 14.42 -18.14 6.30
CA GLN A 62 15.38 -17.84 7.37
C GLN A 62 16.64 -18.70 7.29
N THR A 63 16.49 -19.99 7.00
CA THR A 63 17.60 -20.96 6.89
C THR A 63 18.57 -20.63 5.75
N HIS A 64 18.05 -20.24 4.58
CA HIS A 64 18.89 -19.83 3.46
C HIS A 64 19.60 -18.49 3.76
N PHE A 65 18.91 -17.56 4.41
CA PHE A 65 19.52 -16.29 4.81
C PHE A 65 20.65 -16.47 5.82
N GLU A 66 20.47 -17.35 6.81
CA GLU A 66 21.51 -17.70 7.78
C GLU A 66 22.72 -18.36 7.12
N THR A 67 22.48 -19.24 6.14
CA THR A 67 23.55 -19.87 5.37
C THR A 67 24.36 -18.82 4.59
N TRP A 68 23.69 -17.83 4.00
CA TRP A 68 24.34 -16.71 3.31
C TRP A 68 25.15 -15.82 4.27
N LEU A 69 24.63 -15.52 5.47
CA LEU A 69 25.39 -14.74 6.47
C LEU A 69 26.69 -15.43 6.89
N GLN A 70 26.66 -16.74 7.08
CA GLN A 70 27.85 -17.52 7.46
C GLN A 70 28.98 -17.41 6.44
N THR A 71 28.66 -17.25 5.16
CA THR A 71 29.63 -17.09 4.07
C THR A 71 29.99 -15.62 3.80
N HIS A 72 29.22 -14.66 4.33
CA HIS A 72 29.37 -13.22 4.10
C HIS A 72 29.52 -12.44 5.42
N ARG A 73 30.55 -12.74 6.21
CA ARG A 73 30.72 -12.14 7.56
C ARG A 73 30.74 -10.61 7.60
N THR A 74 31.21 -9.96 6.54
CA THR A 74 31.20 -8.49 6.45
C THR A 74 29.78 -7.93 6.36
N ALA A 75 28.84 -8.68 5.79
CA ALA A 75 27.44 -8.29 5.70
C ALA A 75 26.72 -8.38 7.05
N GLU A 76 27.16 -9.21 8.00
CA GLU A 76 26.50 -9.38 9.31
C GLU A 76 26.35 -8.03 10.05
N GLN A 77 27.39 -7.20 10.03
CA GLN A 77 27.36 -5.90 10.70
C GLN A 77 26.41 -4.90 10.01
N GLU A 78 26.37 -4.91 8.68
CA GLU A 78 25.47 -4.06 7.88
C GLU A 78 24.01 -4.48 8.09
N VAL A 79 23.74 -5.79 8.09
CA VAL A 79 22.43 -6.38 8.36
C VAL A 79 21.95 -6.00 9.75
N ALA A 80 22.80 -6.14 10.77
CA ALA A 80 22.46 -5.78 12.14
C ALA A 80 22.16 -4.27 12.27
N SER A 81 22.93 -3.42 11.59
CA SER A 81 22.73 -1.97 11.59
C SER A 81 21.41 -1.58 10.91
N TYR A 82 21.10 -2.18 9.76
CA TYR A 82 19.84 -1.94 9.06
C TYR A 82 18.62 -2.47 9.85
N GLN A 83 18.74 -3.65 10.45
CA GLN A 83 17.70 -4.21 11.31
C GLN A 83 17.44 -3.31 12.53
N ALA A 84 18.49 -2.79 13.18
CA ALA A 84 18.37 -1.85 14.29
C ALA A 84 17.69 -0.54 13.85
N TYR A 85 18.06 -0.02 12.68
CA TYR A 85 17.39 1.13 12.09
C TYR A 85 15.88 0.90 11.93
N LEU A 86 15.47 -0.21 11.31
CA LEU A 86 14.05 -0.52 11.12
C LEU A 86 13.32 -0.78 12.44
N ARG A 87 13.95 -1.48 13.39
CA ARG A 87 13.39 -1.69 14.74
C ARG A 87 13.13 -0.37 15.47
N SER A 88 14.00 0.64 15.29
CA SER A 88 13.76 1.97 15.87
C SER A 88 12.51 2.68 15.31
N ARG A 89 11.98 2.22 14.17
CA ARG A 89 10.80 2.78 13.50
C ARG A 89 9.54 1.95 13.73
N PHE A 90 9.66 0.63 13.79
CA PHE A 90 8.53 -0.30 13.78
C PHE A 90 8.45 -1.22 15.01
N GLY A 91 9.44 -1.19 15.90
CA GLY A 91 9.56 -2.15 17.00
C GLY A 91 9.64 -3.59 16.49
N ASP A 92 8.79 -4.46 17.01
CA ASP A 92 8.75 -5.88 16.65
C ASP A 92 7.96 -6.17 15.35
N HIS A 93 7.36 -5.16 14.73
CA HIS A 93 6.58 -5.32 13.49
C HIS A 93 7.44 -5.25 12.21
N VAL A 94 8.76 -5.27 12.34
CA VAL A 94 9.69 -5.32 11.21
C VAL A 94 9.58 -6.70 10.54
N PRO A 95 9.29 -6.78 9.23
CA PRO A 95 9.35 -8.05 8.52
C PRO A 95 10.74 -8.72 8.63
N PRO A 96 10.84 -10.05 8.47
CA PRO A 96 12.13 -10.75 8.59
C PRO A 96 13.20 -10.17 7.67
N MET A 97 14.45 -10.05 8.15
CA MET A 97 15.58 -9.60 7.31
C MET A 97 15.81 -10.56 6.14
N SER A 98 15.55 -11.85 6.34
CA SER A 98 15.58 -12.86 5.27
C SER A 98 14.69 -12.47 4.09
N GLN A 99 13.60 -11.74 4.31
CA GLN A 99 12.72 -11.25 3.26
C GLN A 99 13.09 -9.82 2.82
N LEU A 100 13.38 -8.92 3.76
CA LEU A 100 13.63 -7.51 3.47
C LEU A 100 14.94 -7.25 2.71
N LEU A 101 15.86 -8.21 2.72
CA LEU A 101 17.13 -8.11 2.01
C LEU A 101 17.12 -8.85 0.68
N THR A 102 16.03 -9.53 0.32
CA THR A 102 15.93 -10.22 -0.97
C THR A 102 16.11 -9.25 -2.14
N THR A 103 16.96 -9.60 -3.10
CA THR A 103 17.25 -8.78 -4.28
C THR A 103 16.25 -9.07 -5.40
N ALA A 104 16.67 -9.31 -6.65
CA ALA A 104 15.79 -9.70 -7.74
C ALA A 104 15.68 -11.22 -7.83
N ARG A 105 14.55 -11.77 -8.31
CA ARG A 105 14.41 -13.22 -8.55
C ARG A 105 15.48 -13.77 -9.48
N SER A 106 15.81 -13.02 -10.52
CA SER A 106 16.84 -13.38 -11.50
C SER A 106 18.27 -13.14 -11.00
N TRP A 107 18.50 -12.94 -9.70
CA TRP A 107 19.83 -12.66 -9.14
C TRP A 107 20.88 -13.66 -9.63
N GLN A 108 20.53 -14.96 -9.66
CA GLN A 108 21.46 -16.02 -10.02
C GLN A 108 21.79 -15.98 -11.51
N ALA A 109 20.78 -15.86 -12.36
CA ALA A 109 20.97 -15.69 -13.81
C ALA A 109 21.75 -14.41 -14.15
N CYS A 110 21.62 -13.38 -13.31
CA CYS A 110 22.34 -12.12 -13.43
C CYS A 110 23.71 -12.10 -12.74
N GLY A 111 24.13 -13.17 -12.06
CA GLY A 111 25.41 -13.24 -11.37
C GLY A 111 25.58 -12.26 -10.20
N HIS A 112 24.50 -11.91 -9.49
CA HIS A 112 24.53 -11.06 -8.30
C HIS A 112 24.23 -11.86 -7.02
N GLU A 113 24.18 -11.21 -5.86
CA GLU A 113 23.82 -11.85 -4.59
C GLU A 113 22.30 -11.97 -4.39
N PRO A 114 21.80 -13.04 -3.73
CA PRO A 114 20.39 -13.19 -3.39
C PRO A 114 19.93 -12.18 -2.33
N TYR A 115 20.86 -11.68 -1.52
CA TYR A 115 20.60 -10.70 -0.47
C TYR A 115 21.50 -9.49 -0.58
N GLN A 116 20.97 -8.30 -0.28
CA GLN A 116 21.76 -7.08 -0.25
C GLN A 116 21.15 -6.06 0.72
N VAL A 117 21.99 -5.51 1.60
CA VAL A 117 21.61 -4.33 2.41
C VAL A 117 21.61 -3.09 1.52
N PRO A 118 20.53 -2.29 1.49
CA PRO A 118 20.52 -1.04 0.74
C PRO A 118 21.57 -0.06 1.30
N PRO A 119 22.15 0.82 0.47
CA PRO A 119 22.96 1.93 0.96
C PRO A 119 22.25 2.73 2.05
N ALA A 120 22.99 3.12 3.10
CA ALA A 120 22.43 3.77 4.29
C ALA A 120 21.57 5.02 4.00
N HIS A 121 21.95 5.79 2.98
CA HIS A 121 21.21 6.99 2.55
C HIS A 121 19.84 6.69 1.90
N LEU A 122 19.52 5.41 1.65
CA LEU A 122 18.24 4.95 1.13
C LEU A 122 17.37 4.26 2.19
N TRP A 123 17.85 4.09 3.43
CA TRP A 123 17.12 3.35 4.45
C TRP A 123 15.78 3.99 4.81
N ASP A 124 15.68 5.31 4.76
CA ASP A 124 14.43 6.04 5.04
C ASP A 124 13.37 5.82 3.96
N LYS A 125 13.77 5.45 2.75
CA LYS A 125 12.86 5.34 1.61
C LYS A 125 11.91 4.15 1.69
N ILE A 126 12.27 3.10 2.43
CA ILE A 126 11.41 1.92 2.61
C ILE A 126 10.31 2.18 3.64
N VAL A 127 10.51 3.15 4.55
CA VAL A 127 9.66 3.35 5.73
C VAL A 127 8.19 3.56 5.36
N PRO A 128 7.82 4.46 4.41
CA PRO A 128 6.41 4.65 4.09
C PRO A 128 5.81 3.42 3.38
N THR A 129 6.61 2.66 2.63
CA THR A 129 6.18 1.41 1.98
C THR A 129 5.91 0.30 3.00
N LEU A 130 6.73 0.18 4.06
CA LEU A 130 6.44 -0.78 5.14
C LEU A 130 5.22 -0.36 5.98
N LEU A 131 5.00 0.95 6.18
CA LEU A 131 3.76 1.43 6.81
C LEU A 131 2.53 1.09 5.97
N LEU A 132 2.61 1.28 4.65
CA LEU A 132 1.55 0.86 3.73
C LEU A 132 1.32 -0.67 3.81
N TYR A 133 2.39 -1.47 3.80
CA TYR A 133 2.32 -2.92 3.92
C TYR A 133 1.62 -3.34 5.23
N GLN A 134 1.99 -2.74 6.36
CA GLN A 134 1.34 -2.99 7.66
C GLN A 134 -0.14 -2.58 7.67
N ASP A 135 -0.49 -1.42 7.08
CA ASP A 135 -1.89 -0.98 6.96
C ASP A 135 -2.71 -1.99 6.16
N LEU A 136 -2.19 -2.46 5.02
CA LEU A 136 -2.85 -3.47 4.19
C LEU A 136 -3.04 -4.81 4.93
N LYS A 137 -2.06 -5.26 5.73
CA LYS A 137 -2.22 -6.45 6.59
C LYS A 137 -3.25 -6.22 7.69
N SER A 138 -3.19 -5.08 8.38
CA SER A 138 -4.11 -4.74 9.48
C SER A 138 -5.58 -4.67 9.05
N ARG A 139 -5.83 -4.33 7.78
CA ARG A 139 -7.17 -4.30 7.17
C ARG A 139 -7.62 -5.66 6.61
N GLY A 140 -6.81 -6.70 6.73
CA GLY A 140 -7.08 -8.01 6.16
C GLY A 140 -7.08 -8.04 4.63
N ILE A 141 -6.49 -7.04 3.98
CA ILE A 141 -6.36 -7.04 2.52
C ILE A 141 -5.29 -8.06 2.11
N LEU A 142 -4.11 -7.94 2.71
CA LEU A 142 -3.00 -8.90 2.56
C LEU A 142 -3.13 -10.01 3.61
N PRO A 143 -3.14 -11.29 3.20
CA PRO A 143 -3.09 -12.43 4.10
C PRO A 143 -1.85 -12.44 5.02
N ASP A 144 -1.93 -13.11 6.16
CA ASP A 144 -0.82 -13.17 7.11
C ASP A 144 0.42 -13.88 6.55
N ASN A 145 0.23 -14.90 5.71
CA ASN A 145 1.28 -15.65 5.03
C ASN A 145 1.89 -14.92 3.80
N THR A 146 1.51 -13.65 3.57
CA THR A 146 2.15 -12.83 2.52
C THR A 146 3.66 -12.71 2.78
N GLN A 147 4.47 -12.97 1.75
CA GLN A 147 5.92 -12.91 1.79
C GLN A 147 6.45 -11.77 0.92
N ILE A 148 7.45 -11.04 1.41
CA ILE A 148 8.27 -10.12 0.63
C ILE A 148 9.39 -10.92 -0.03
N ARG A 149 9.57 -10.75 -1.34
CA ARG A 149 10.48 -11.57 -2.17
C ARG A 149 11.38 -10.74 -3.08
N SER A 150 11.23 -9.42 -3.08
CA SER A 150 12.19 -8.50 -3.69
C SER A 150 12.09 -7.11 -3.08
N VAL A 151 13.22 -6.49 -2.74
CA VAL A 151 13.26 -5.14 -2.14
C VAL A 151 14.29 -4.24 -2.82
N TYR A 152 15.49 -4.10 -2.30
CA TYR A 152 16.50 -3.25 -2.93
C TYR A 152 17.18 -4.00 -4.07
N ARG A 153 17.37 -3.32 -5.20
CA ARG A 153 18.16 -3.83 -6.33
C ARG A 153 19.20 -2.76 -6.66
N ASN A 154 20.47 -3.15 -6.63
CA ASN A 154 21.51 -2.28 -7.15
C ASN A 154 21.30 -2.01 -8.67
N PRO A 155 21.88 -0.94 -9.24
CA PRO A 155 21.63 -0.55 -10.63
C PRO A 155 21.90 -1.64 -11.67
N GLU A 156 22.99 -2.38 -11.52
CA GLU A 156 23.39 -3.45 -12.44
C GLU A 156 22.39 -4.60 -12.42
N LEU A 157 22.04 -5.07 -11.21
CA LEU A 157 21.05 -6.12 -11.03
C LEU A 157 19.66 -5.68 -11.53
N ASN A 158 19.24 -4.45 -11.24
CA ASN A 158 17.96 -3.94 -11.73
C ASN A 158 17.92 -3.94 -13.26
N HIS A 159 19.01 -3.53 -13.92
CA HIS A 159 19.10 -3.54 -15.37
C HIS A 159 19.04 -4.96 -15.94
N CYS A 160 19.86 -5.90 -15.41
CA CYS A 160 19.87 -7.28 -15.87
C CYS A 160 18.51 -7.98 -15.66
N ALA A 161 17.86 -7.72 -14.52
CA ALA A 161 16.54 -8.26 -14.20
C ALA A 161 15.39 -7.65 -15.04
N GLY A 162 15.69 -6.81 -16.04
CA GLY A 162 14.68 -6.14 -16.88
C GLY A 162 13.88 -5.06 -16.14
N GLY A 163 14.40 -4.56 -15.03
CA GLY A 163 13.78 -3.49 -14.24
C GLY A 163 13.80 -2.15 -14.98
N ALA A 164 12.74 -1.37 -14.80
CA ALA A 164 12.65 -0.04 -15.39
C ALA A 164 13.78 0.89 -14.87
N PRO A 165 14.28 1.84 -15.68
CA PRO A 165 15.31 2.79 -15.25
C PRO A 165 14.90 3.64 -14.04
N MET A 166 13.60 3.93 -13.89
CA MET A 166 13.02 4.69 -12.78
C MET A 166 12.39 3.80 -11.70
N SER A 167 12.79 2.52 -11.65
CA SER A 167 12.33 1.53 -10.67
C SER A 167 12.51 2.02 -9.24
N LYS A 168 11.53 1.76 -8.39
CA LYS A 168 11.59 2.14 -6.97
C LYS A 168 12.33 1.11 -6.12
N HIS A 169 12.72 -0.03 -6.69
CA HIS A 169 13.68 -0.93 -6.07
C HIS A 169 15.09 -0.32 -5.99
N LEU A 170 15.47 0.54 -6.96
CA LEU A 170 16.75 1.26 -6.97
C LEU A 170 16.90 2.23 -5.80
N THR A 171 15.78 2.75 -5.29
CA THR A 171 15.73 3.73 -4.21
C THR A 171 15.37 3.11 -2.88
N ASN A 172 15.33 1.77 -2.77
CA ASN A 172 14.82 1.05 -1.58
C ASN A 172 13.39 1.50 -1.19
N GLY A 173 12.59 1.92 -2.17
CA GLY A 173 11.23 2.43 -1.95
C GLY A 173 10.14 1.42 -2.29
N ALA A 174 10.49 0.25 -2.83
CA ALA A 174 9.55 -0.76 -3.29
C ALA A 174 9.76 -2.12 -2.63
N ILE A 175 8.67 -2.88 -2.57
CA ILE A 175 8.66 -4.32 -2.29
C ILE A 175 7.84 -5.05 -3.35
N ASP A 176 8.29 -6.22 -3.78
CA ASP A 176 7.46 -7.20 -4.46
C ASP A 176 7.06 -8.29 -3.46
N ILE A 177 5.77 -8.62 -3.45
CA ILE A 177 5.17 -9.61 -2.55
C ILE A 177 4.48 -10.75 -3.31
N TRP A 178 4.36 -11.89 -2.62
CA TRP A 178 3.54 -13.03 -3.03
C TRP A 178 2.79 -13.63 -1.85
N VAL A 179 1.70 -14.33 -2.15
CA VAL A 179 1.01 -15.22 -1.21
C VAL A 179 1.28 -16.66 -1.68
N PRO A 180 2.11 -17.44 -0.95
CA PRO A 180 2.58 -18.75 -1.41
C PRO A 180 1.46 -19.72 -1.81
N ASP A 181 0.34 -19.68 -1.09
CA ASP A 181 -0.77 -20.63 -1.28
C ASP A 181 -1.74 -20.20 -2.40
N PHE A 182 -1.48 -19.07 -3.07
CA PHE A 182 -2.36 -18.55 -4.11
C PHE A 182 -1.78 -18.92 -5.48
N GLU A 183 -2.41 -19.90 -6.13
CA GLU A 183 -2.07 -20.27 -7.50
C GLU A 183 -2.32 -19.09 -8.45
N ILE A 184 -1.51 -19.03 -9.52
CA ILE A 184 -1.69 -18.09 -10.62
C ILE A 184 -3.10 -18.28 -11.21
N GLN A 185 -3.81 -17.18 -11.44
CA GLN A 185 -5.20 -17.16 -11.93
C GLN A 185 -6.26 -17.76 -10.99
N SER A 186 -5.90 -18.13 -9.75
CA SER A 186 -6.90 -18.56 -8.76
C SER A 186 -7.88 -17.44 -8.40
N GLN A 187 -9.09 -17.82 -8.01
CA GLN A 187 -10.10 -16.87 -7.51
C GLN A 187 -9.59 -16.10 -6.28
N ALA A 188 -8.82 -16.74 -5.40
CA ALA A 188 -8.25 -16.11 -4.21
C ALA A 188 -7.25 -14.99 -4.57
N LEU A 189 -6.38 -15.22 -5.57
CA LEU A 189 -5.48 -14.21 -6.10
C LEU A 189 -6.25 -13.06 -6.75
N TYR A 190 -7.30 -13.38 -7.52
CA TYR A 190 -8.17 -12.37 -8.14
C TYR A 190 -8.86 -11.48 -7.09
N ASP A 191 -9.42 -12.08 -6.04
CA ASP A 191 -10.09 -11.33 -4.95
C ASP A 191 -9.11 -10.44 -4.18
N LEU A 192 -7.90 -10.94 -3.92
CA LEU A 192 -6.81 -10.15 -3.34
C LEU A 192 -6.48 -8.92 -4.21
N GLN A 193 -6.27 -9.13 -5.50
CA GLN A 193 -5.98 -8.06 -6.45
C GLN A 193 -7.11 -7.02 -6.50
N ASN A 194 -8.38 -7.45 -6.48
CA ASN A 194 -9.52 -6.54 -6.43
C ASN A 194 -9.54 -5.68 -5.17
N ARG A 195 -9.26 -6.28 -3.99
CA ARG A 195 -9.17 -5.51 -2.73
C ARG A 195 -8.03 -4.49 -2.76
N LEU A 196 -6.88 -4.85 -3.35
CA LEU A 196 -5.76 -3.92 -3.53
C LEU A 196 -6.10 -2.78 -4.47
N CYS A 197 -6.76 -3.07 -5.59
CA CYS A 197 -7.26 -2.04 -6.50
C CYS A 197 -8.21 -1.09 -5.74
N GLN A 198 -9.13 -1.62 -4.93
CA GLN A 198 -10.10 -0.80 -4.19
C GLN A 198 -9.40 0.10 -3.19
N TYR A 199 -8.45 -0.44 -2.44
CA TYR A 199 -7.63 0.35 -1.53
C TYR A 199 -6.84 1.45 -2.28
N TRP A 200 -6.29 1.12 -3.44
CA TRP A 200 -5.55 2.08 -4.27
C TRP A 200 -6.46 3.23 -4.73
N LEU A 201 -7.72 2.98 -5.09
CA LEU A 201 -8.66 4.07 -5.37
C LEU A 201 -8.93 4.95 -4.14
N ASP A 202 -9.23 4.31 -3.01
CA ASP A 202 -9.73 5.03 -1.84
C ASP A 202 -8.62 5.82 -1.12
N HIS A 203 -7.37 5.35 -1.22
CA HIS A 203 -6.26 5.83 -0.41
C HIS A 203 -4.98 6.11 -1.20
N GLY A 204 -4.89 5.72 -2.48
CA GLY A 204 -3.63 5.69 -3.20
C GLY A 204 -3.00 7.06 -3.42
N GLU A 205 -3.81 8.09 -3.73
CA GLU A 205 -3.31 9.45 -3.95
C GLU A 205 -2.64 10.00 -2.68
N ASN A 206 -3.35 9.93 -1.55
CA ASN A 206 -2.85 10.38 -0.24
C ASN A 206 -1.63 9.59 0.26
N ARG A 207 -1.40 8.38 -0.28
CA ARG A 207 -0.30 7.49 0.09
C ARG A 207 0.86 7.50 -0.91
N ASN A 208 0.75 8.25 -2.02
CA ASN A 208 1.65 8.13 -3.18
C ASN A 208 1.84 6.67 -3.63
N PHE A 209 0.76 5.89 -3.61
CA PHE A 209 0.82 4.44 -3.77
C PHE A 209 1.05 4.06 -5.24
N GLY A 210 2.21 3.49 -5.52
CA GLY A 210 2.51 2.77 -6.76
C GLY A 210 2.11 1.31 -6.64
N LEU A 211 1.18 0.85 -7.48
CA LEU A 211 0.66 -0.52 -7.47
C LEU A 211 0.91 -1.23 -8.83
N GLY A 212 1.74 -2.26 -8.83
CA GLY A 212 1.94 -3.14 -9.99
C GLY A 212 1.33 -4.51 -9.75
N LEU A 213 0.50 -4.99 -10.68
CA LEU A 213 -0.11 -6.33 -10.60
C LEU A 213 0.32 -7.16 -11.81
N TYR A 214 1.10 -8.23 -11.58
CA TYR A 214 1.70 -9.02 -12.65
C TYR A 214 0.98 -10.36 -12.86
N ALA A 215 0.98 -10.85 -14.10
CA ALA A 215 0.39 -12.14 -14.47
C ALA A 215 1.04 -13.34 -13.75
N THR A 216 2.28 -13.18 -13.29
CA THR A 216 3.02 -14.17 -12.48
C THR A 216 2.54 -14.25 -11.02
N GLY A 217 1.51 -13.50 -10.65
CA GLY A 217 1.01 -13.40 -9.28
C GLY A 217 1.83 -12.46 -8.39
N ALA A 218 2.95 -11.92 -8.89
CA ALA A 218 3.72 -10.93 -8.16
C ALA A 218 2.91 -9.64 -8.00
N ILE A 219 3.06 -8.99 -6.86
CA ILE A 219 2.40 -7.72 -6.56
C ILE A 219 3.48 -6.74 -6.10
N HIS A 220 3.63 -5.64 -6.84
CA HIS A 220 4.54 -4.54 -6.52
C HIS A 220 3.84 -3.50 -5.67
N LEU A 221 4.49 -3.06 -4.60
CA LEU A 221 4.06 -1.96 -3.74
C LEU A 221 5.20 -0.94 -3.59
N ASP A 222 4.92 0.34 -3.85
CA ASP A 222 5.79 1.45 -3.44
C ASP A 222 4.99 2.69 -3.03
N THR A 223 5.68 3.65 -2.43
CA THR A 223 5.09 4.91 -1.93
C THR A 223 5.74 6.15 -2.54
N GLN A 224 6.30 6.01 -3.75
CA GLN A 224 7.05 7.06 -4.45
C GLN A 224 6.32 7.56 -5.72
N GLY A 225 5.00 7.41 -5.77
CA GLY A 225 4.14 8.06 -6.75
C GLY A 225 2.80 7.35 -6.94
N PHE A 226 1.71 8.11 -7.01
CA PHE A 226 0.36 7.57 -7.23
C PHE A 226 0.18 7.09 -8.68
N ARG A 227 0.33 5.79 -8.90
CA ARG A 227 0.23 5.18 -10.24
C ARG A 227 -0.08 3.69 -10.14
N LYS A 228 -0.56 3.12 -11.23
CA LYS A 228 -0.83 1.68 -11.33
C LYS A 228 -0.43 1.12 -12.69
N TRP A 229 0.00 -0.13 -12.72
CA TRP A 229 0.35 -0.80 -13.97
C TRP A 229 0.11 -2.31 -13.89
N GLY A 230 0.11 -2.96 -15.05
CA GLY A 230 0.04 -4.41 -15.16
C GLY A 230 1.21 -4.98 -15.95
N ALA A 231 0.92 -5.94 -16.82
CA ALA A 231 1.91 -6.54 -17.71
C ALA A 231 2.69 -5.47 -18.51
N GLN A 232 3.99 -5.73 -18.71
CA GLN A 232 4.92 -4.85 -19.44
C GLN A 232 5.02 -3.43 -18.86
N PHE A 233 4.77 -3.27 -17.55
CA PHE A 233 4.85 -1.98 -16.85
C PHE A 233 3.90 -0.90 -17.38
N SER A 234 2.82 -1.30 -18.05
CA SER A 234 1.87 -0.38 -18.69
C SER A 234 0.61 -0.16 -17.85
N GLU A 235 0.17 1.09 -17.76
CA GLU A 235 -1.11 1.46 -17.13
C GLU A 235 -2.31 0.87 -17.89
N ALA A 236 -2.25 0.86 -19.23
CA ALA A 236 -3.31 0.32 -20.08
C ALA A 236 -3.55 -1.19 -19.83
N ASN A 237 -2.51 -1.89 -19.40
CA ASN A 237 -2.54 -3.31 -19.04
C ASN A 237 -2.87 -3.56 -17.56
N SER A 238 -3.16 -2.52 -16.78
CA SER A 238 -3.55 -2.69 -15.37
C SER A 238 -4.88 -3.43 -15.25
N VAL A 239 -4.93 -4.44 -14.38
CA VAL A 239 -6.16 -5.17 -14.05
C VAL A 239 -7.11 -4.35 -13.17
N CYS A 240 -6.62 -3.29 -12.52
CA CYS A 240 -7.44 -2.29 -11.84
C CYS A 240 -8.13 -1.40 -12.89
N ARG A 241 -9.13 -1.95 -13.57
CA ARG A 241 -9.96 -1.24 -14.55
C ARG A 241 -11.14 -0.63 -13.82
N TYR A 242 -11.03 0.65 -13.54
CA TYR A 242 -12.14 1.45 -13.03
C TYR A 242 -12.78 2.21 -14.16
N VAL A 243 -14.07 1.99 -14.36
CA VAL A 243 -14.93 2.94 -15.07
C VAL A 243 -15.51 3.85 -14.00
N LEU A 244 -15.03 5.08 -13.91
CA LEU A 244 -15.75 6.11 -13.16
C LEU A 244 -17.17 6.22 -13.76
N PRO A 245 -18.25 6.27 -12.97
CA PRO A 245 -19.56 6.57 -13.52
C PRO A 245 -19.46 7.88 -14.30
N LYS A 246 -19.87 7.88 -15.57
CA LYS A 246 -20.02 9.14 -16.31
C LYS A 246 -20.93 10.02 -15.47
N SER A 247 -20.47 11.21 -15.10
CA SER A 247 -21.34 12.23 -14.53
C SER A 247 -22.40 12.53 -15.59
N THR A 248 -23.61 12.01 -15.39
CA THR A 248 -24.79 12.58 -16.01
C THR A 248 -24.94 13.97 -15.40
N LEU A 249 -24.42 14.97 -16.12
CA LEU A 249 -24.84 16.36 -15.99
C LEU A 249 -26.29 16.47 -16.43
#